data_AF-A0A7V9SW25-F1
#
_entry.id   AF-A0A7V9SW25-F1
#
_cell.length_a   1.000
_cell.length_b   1.000
_cell.length_c   1.000
_cell.angle_alpha   90.00
_cell.angle_beta   90.00
_cell.angle_gamma   90.00
#
_symmetry.space_group_name_H-M   'P 1'
#
loop_
_entity.id
_entity.type
_entity.pdbx_description
1 polymer ?
#
loop_
_entity_poly.entity_id
_entity_poly.type
_entity_poly.pdbx_seq_one_letter_code
_entity_poly.pdbx_strand_id
1 'polypeptide(L)'
;GVTFIVLAMAFRSIVVSATAAITTIISAFVGFGVLTLVVQEGHLLGITGLDRTGPIETFVPPIAFAILFGLSMDYMVFLMSRIREEHVHGLPTKPAVEHGIAAIGRVVVAAALIMGTVFAAFILSADRIPKEFGLLLAVAILTDALIVRMTLVPAFLTMLGEKAWYIPRWLDRLLPNLTIEAPHGGKTPRPVDVDRPVEGPA
;
A
#
# COMPACT_ATOMS: atom_id res chain seq x y z
N GLY A 1 0.26 7.70 -16.33
CA GLY A 1 0.17 9.17 -16.36
C GLY A 1 -0.48 9.71 -15.11
N VAL A 2 -1.81 9.70 -15.06
CA VAL A 2 -2.63 10.25 -13.96
C VAL A 2 -2.26 9.67 -12.59
N THR A 3 -2.16 8.35 -12.51
CA THR A 3 -1.71 7.62 -11.33
C THR A 3 -0.42 8.14 -10.71
N PHE A 4 0.65 8.27 -11.51
CA PHE A 4 1.94 8.77 -11.06
C PHE A 4 1.86 10.20 -10.52
N ILE A 5 0.99 11.03 -11.12
CA ILE A 5 0.75 12.41 -10.69
C ILE A 5 0.03 12.44 -9.35
N VAL A 6 -1.01 11.61 -9.15
CA VAL A 6 -1.73 11.47 -7.87
C VAL A 6 -0.79 10.98 -6.76
N LEU A 7 0.05 9.99 -7.07
CA LEU A 7 1.09 9.48 -6.18
C LEU A 7 2.11 10.56 -5.79
N ALA A 8 2.67 11.26 -6.79
CA ALA A 8 3.63 12.33 -6.57
C ALA A 8 3.05 13.45 -5.72
N MET A 9 1.75 13.70 -5.86
CA MET A 9 1.00 14.66 -5.05
C MET A 9 0.78 14.19 -3.61
N ALA A 10 0.38 12.94 -3.41
CA ALA A 10 0.11 12.38 -2.08
C ALA A 10 1.39 12.25 -1.22
N PHE A 11 2.49 11.77 -1.82
CA PHE A 11 3.71 11.48 -1.07
C PHE A 11 4.76 12.58 -1.11
N ARG A 12 4.57 13.62 -1.93
CA ARG A 12 5.55 14.71 -2.12
C ARG A 12 6.96 14.16 -2.38
N SER A 13 7.07 13.01 -3.05
CA SER A 13 8.36 12.41 -3.42
C SER A 13 8.22 11.64 -4.74
N ILE A 14 9.06 12.00 -5.70
CA ILE A 14 9.15 11.34 -7.00
C ILE A 14 9.71 9.93 -6.84
N VAL A 15 10.69 9.77 -5.95
CA VAL A 15 11.37 8.49 -5.72
C VAL A 15 10.40 7.48 -5.10
N VAL A 16 9.67 7.88 -4.05
CA VAL A 16 8.65 7.02 -3.42
C VAL A 16 7.57 6.64 -4.43
N SER A 17 7.10 7.61 -5.21
CA SER A 17 6.06 7.39 -6.23
C SER A 17 6.50 6.45 -7.35
N ALA A 18 7.76 6.58 -7.80
CA ALA A 18 8.35 5.70 -8.79
C ALA A 18 8.51 4.27 -8.24
N THR A 19 9.05 4.13 -7.03
CA THR A 19 9.17 2.81 -6.36
C THR A 19 7.81 2.16 -6.18
N ALA A 20 6.78 2.90 -5.75
CA ALA A 20 5.43 2.39 -5.63
C ALA A 20 4.84 1.92 -6.97
N ALA A 21 5.04 2.69 -8.05
CA ALA A 21 4.58 2.30 -9.37
C ALA A 21 5.31 1.03 -9.88
N ILE A 22 6.63 0.98 -9.76
CA ILE A 22 7.45 -0.17 -10.19
C ILE A 22 7.04 -1.43 -9.43
N THR A 23 6.97 -1.34 -8.12
CA THR A 23 6.62 -2.49 -7.27
C THR A 23 5.19 -2.98 -7.52
N THR A 24 4.23 -2.09 -7.78
CA THR A 24 2.86 -2.48 -8.18
C THR A 24 2.86 -3.21 -9.52
N ILE A 25 3.67 -2.75 -10.48
CA ILE A 25 3.84 -3.42 -11.77
C ILE A 25 4.44 -4.83 -11.58
N ILE A 26 5.41 -4.99 -10.68
CA ILE A 26 5.98 -6.30 -10.33
C ILE A 26 4.89 -7.24 -9.80
N SER A 27 4.08 -6.80 -8.84
CA SER A 27 2.96 -7.58 -8.31
C SER A 27 1.97 -7.98 -9.42
N ALA A 28 1.68 -7.05 -10.34
CA ALA A 28 0.82 -7.32 -11.47
C ALA A 28 1.42 -8.39 -12.39
N PHE A 29 2.70 -8.29 -12.74
CA PHE A 29 3.40 -9.28 -13.57
C PHE A 29 3.35 -10.67 -12.94
N VAL A 30 3.52 -10.79 -11.62
CA VAL A 30 3.43 -12.08 -10.93
C VAL A 30 2.00 -12.64 -11.02
N GLY A 31 0.97 -11.81 -10.74
CA GLY A 31 -0.42 -12.23 -10.86
C GLY A 31 -0.82 -12.66 -12.28
N PHE A 32 -0.43 -11.87 -13.28
CA PHE A 32 -0.67 -12.18 -14.70
C PHE A 32 0.11 -13.42 -15.17
N GLY A 33 1.36 -13.56 -14.72
CA GLY A 33 2.18 -14.73 -15.00
C GLY A 33 1.51 -16.00 -14.49
N VAL A 34 1.09 -16.02 -13.22
CA VAL A 34 0.39 -17.17 -12.65
C VAL A 34 -0.96 -17.43 -13.35
N LEU A 35 -1.73 -16.38 -13.66
CA LEU A 35 -2.98 -16.54 -14.42
C LEU A 35 -2.71 -17.21 -15.78
N THR A 36 -1.69 -16.77 -16.50
CA THR A 36 -1.32 -17.30 -17.82
C THR A 36 -0.87 -18.76 -17.72
N LEU A 37 0.00 -19.09 -16.76
CA LEU A 37 0.45 -20.46 -16.51
C LEU A 37 -0.70 -21.41 -16.19
N VAL A 38 -1.68 -20.97 -15.41
CA VAL A 38 -2.79 -21.83 -14.99
C VAL A 38 -3.86 -21.96 -16.07
N VAL A 39 -4.28 -20.85 -16.66
CA VAL A 39 -5.44 -20.78 -17.55
C VAL A 39 -5.09 -21.09 -19.01
N GLN A 40 -3.92 -20.66 -19.48
CA GLN A 40 -3.49 -20.88 -20.86
C GLN A 40 -2.63 -22.13 -21.01
N GLU A 41 -1.62 -22.31 -20.15
CA GLU A 41 -0.72 -23.46 -20.22
C GLU A 41 -1.28 -24.71 -19.52
N GLY A 42 -2.33 -24.56 -18.71
CA GLY A 42 -3.04 -25.69 -18.11
C GLY A 42 -2.34 -26.32 -16.91
N HIS A 43 -1.37 -25.62 -16.32
CA HIS A 43 -0.81 -26.05 -15.04
C HIS A 43 -1.87 -25.90 -13.93
N LEU A 44 -2.00 -26.89 -13.03
CA LEU A 44 -2.99 -26.90 -11.95
C LEU A 44 -4.49 -26.94 -12.36
N LEU A 45 -4.83 -27.37 -13.58
CA LEU A 45 -6.24 -27.56 -14.01
C LEU A 45 -7.05 -28.44 -13.04
N GLY A 46 -6.43 -29.50 -12.51
CA GLY A 46 -7.07 -30.42 -11.55
C GLY A 46 -7.33 -29.83 -10.16
N ILE A 47 -6.64 -28.75 -9.77
CA ILE A 47 -6.78 -28.11 -8.45
C ILE A 47 -7.74 -26.91 -8.53
N THR A 48 -7.82 -26.28 -9.70
CA THR A 48 -8.68 -25.12 -9.97
C THR A 48 -10.06 -25.50 -10.53
N GLY A 49 -10.27 -26.80 -10.82
CA GLY A 49 -11.52 -27.31 -11.39
C GLY A 49 -11.83 -26.73 -12.77
N LEU A 50 -10.79 -26.37 -13.53
CA LEU A 50 -10.92 -25.91 -14.91
C LEU A 50 -10.87 -27.13 -15.83
N ASP A 51 -11.96 -27.39 -16.55
CA ASP A 51 -12.08 -28.58 -17.41
C ASP A 51 -11.28 -28.45 -18.71
N ARG A 52 -10.99 -27.22 -19.16
CA ARG A 52 -10.27 -26.92 -20.40
C ARG A 52 -9.46 -25.63 -20.28
N THR A 53 -8.29 -25.60 -20.91
CA THR A 53 -7.54 -24.35 -21.16
C THR A 53 -8.31 -23.47 -22.14
N GLY A 54 -8.02 -22.17 -22.13
CA GLY A 54 -8.56 -21.27 -23.15
C GLY A 54 -8.04 -19.85 -23.02
N PRO A 55 -8.50 -18.94 -23.88
CA PRO A 55 -8.09 -17.54 -23.82
C PRO A 55 -8.56 -16.88 -22.53
N ILE A 56 -7.74 -15.98 -21.99
CA ILE A 56 -8.14 -15.09 -20.89
C ILE A 56 -9.10 -14.05 -21.47
N GLU A 57 -10.16 -13.74 -20.73
CA GLU A 57 -11.14 -12.74 -21.17
C GLU A 57 -10.49 -11.37 -21.30
N THR A 58 -10.75 -10.66 -22.41
CA THR A 58 -9.99 -9.45 -22.79
C THR A 58 -10.17 -8.31 -21.78
N PHE A 59 -11.28 -8.29 -21.05
CA PHE A 59 -11.58 -7.28 -20.03
C PHE A 59 -11.02 -7.63 -18.65
N VAL A 60 -10.62 -8.88 -18.40
CA VAL A 60 -10.09 -9.29 -17.08
C VAL A 60 -8.79 -8.56 -16.78
N PRO A 61 -7.77 -8.51 -17.67
CA PRO A 61 -6.53 -7.81 -17.36
C PRO A 61 -6.66 -6.33 -17.02
N PRO A 62 -7.34 -5.48 -17.81
CA PRO A 62 -7.43 -4.06 -17.47
C PRO A 62 -8.22 -3.82 -16.18
N ILE A 63 -9.29 -4.56 -15.91
CA ILE A 63 -10.09 -4.40 -14.68
C ILE A 63 -9.31 -4.92 -13.46
N ALA A 64 -8.71 -6.10 -13.56
CA ALA A 64 -7.94 -6.68 -12.46
C ALA A 64 -6.70 -5.83 -12.14
N PHE A 65 -6.04 -5.27 -13.16
CA PHE A 65 -4.97 -4.29 -12.95
C PHE A 65 -5.48 -3.03 -12.25
N ALA A 66 -6.63 -2.49 -12.65
CA ALA A 66 -7.20 -1.32 -11.98
C ALA A 66 -7.53 -1.58 -10.50
N ILE A 67 -8.09 -2.75 -10.18
CA ILE A 67 -8.38 -3.18 -8.80
C ILE A 67 -7.07 -3.34 -8.01
N LEU A 68 -6.11 -4.11 -8.53
CA LEU A 68 -4.81 -4.31 -7.90
C LEU A 68 -4.10 -2.96 -7.66
N PHE A 69 -4.16 -2.09 -8.65
CA PHE A 69 -3.58 -0.76 -8.57
C PHE A 69 -4.22 0.05 -7.43
N GLY A 70 -5.55 0.12 -7.36
CA GLY A 70 -6.26 0.83 -6.29
C GLY A 70 -5.93 0.27 -4.91
N LEU A 71 -6.03 -1.04 -4.73
CA LEU A 71 -5.74 -1.69 -3.43
C LEU A 71 -4.28 -1.54 -3.01
N SER A 72 -3.35 -1.62 -3.97
CA SER A 72 -1.93 -1.39 -3.72
C SER A 72 -1.69 0.05 -3.25
N MET A 73 -2.39 1.01 -3.83
CA MET A 73 -2.24 2.40 -3.45
C MET A 73 -2.67 2.68 -2.01
N ASP A 74 -3.78 2.09 -1.57
CA ASP A 74 -4.30 2.29 -0.21
C ASP A 74 -3.28 1.84 0.83
N TYR A 75 -2.73 0.65 0.69
CA TYR A 75 -1.70 0.16 1.60
C TYR A 75 -0.39 0.96 1.52
N MET A 76 -0.06 1.51 0.34
CA MET A 76 1.19 2.24 0.18
C MET A 76 1.08 3.55 0.93
N VAL A 77 -0.10 4.19 0.84
CA VAL A 77 -0.43 5.38 1.60
C VAL A 77 -0.37 5.09 3.10
N PHE A 78 -0.99 4.02 3.57
CA PHE A 78 -0.93 3.68 5.00
C PHE A 78 0.50 3.41 5.49
N LEU A 79 1.29 2.62 4.77
CA LEU A 79 2.67 2.32 5.13
C LEU A 79 3.56 3.56 5.12
N MET A 80 3.53 4.31 4.03
CA MET A 80 4.36 5.51 3.88
C MET A 80 3.94 6.61 4.84
N SER A 81 2.65 6.78 5.13
CA SER A 81 2.18 7.76 6.11
C SER A 81 2.79 7.49 7.47
N ARG A 82 2.81 6.23 7.92
CA ARG A 82 3.39 5.87 9.21
C ARG A 82 4.91 6.05 9.24
N ILE A 83 5.62 5.61 8.20
CA ILE A 83 7.08 5.79 8.10
C ILE A 83 7.44 7.29 8.09
N ARG A 84 6.65 8.10 7.37
CA ARG A 84 6.84 9.55 7.28
C ARG A 84 6.55 10.25 8.60
N GLU A 85 5.52 9.84 9.33
CA GLU A 85 5.21 10.35 10.67
C GLU A 85 6.43 10.19 11.59
N GLU A 86 6.98 8.98 11.67
CA GLU A 86 8.16 8.69 12.50
C GLU A 86 9.40 9.49 12.03
N HIS A 87 9.60 9.65 10.72
CA HIS A 87 10.70 10.44 10.17
C HIS A 87 10.58 11.95 10.48
N VAL A 88 9.37 12.52 10.38
CA VAL A 88 9.11 13.93 10.69
C VAL A 88 9.28 14.23 12.19
N HIS A 89 9.07 13.24 13.06
CA HIS A 89 9.37 13.33 14.49
C HIS A 89 10.88 13.23 14.82
N GLY A 90 11.75 13.21 13.81
CA GLY A 90 13.20 13.34 13.97
C GLY A 90 13.98 12.03 13.88
N LEU A 91 13.33 10.91 13.57
CA LEU A 91 14.03 9.65 13.35
C LEU A 91 14.72 9.63 11.97
N PRO A 92 15.98 9.18 11.87
CA PRO A 92 16.61 8.94 10.58
C PRO A 92 15.84 7.91 9.75
N THR A 93 16.00 7.91 8.43
CA THR A 93 15.17 7.09 7.51
C THR A 93 15.12 5.59 7.87
N LYS A 94 16.24 4.99 8.28
CA LYS A 94 16.29 3.55 8.61
C LYS A 94 15.45 3.17 9.84
N PRO A 95 15.66 3.75 11.04
CA PRO A 95 14.78 3.50 12.19
C PRO A 95 13.33 3.98 11.91
N ALA A 96 13.20 5.02 11.07
CA ALA A 96 12.00 5.40 10.32
C ALA A 96 11.11 4.22 9.90
N VAL A 97 11.71 3.44 8.99
CA VAL A 97 11.12 2.31 8.31
C VAL A 97 10.89 1.15 9.27
N GLU A 98 11.85 0.86 10.15
CA GLU A 98 11.76 -0.23 11.13
C GLU A 98 10.55 -0.03 12.08
N HIS A 99 10.39 1.16 12.65
CA HIS A 99 9.26 1.48 13.52
C HIS A 99 7.93 1.47 12.78
N GLY A 100 7.89 2.03 11.57
CA GLY A 100 6.68 2.04 10.76
C GLY A 100 6.16 0.62 10.47
N ILE A 101 7.06 -0.29 10.07
CA ILE A 101 6.71 -1.69 9.79
C ILE A 101 6.31 -2.43 11.06
N ALA A 102 7.03 -2.24 12.17
CA ALA A 102 6.70 -2.89 13.44
C ALA A 102 5.28 -2.52 13.92
N ALA A 103 4.85 -1.28 13.71
CA ALA A 103 3.54 -0.80 14.11
C ALA A 103 2.39 -1.41 13.28
N ILE A 104 2.52 -1.41 11.95
CA ILE A 104 1.39 -1.73 11.06
C ILE A 104 1.51 -3.08 10.35
N GLY A 105 2.68 -3.72 10.38
CA GLY A 105 2.97 -4.93 9.59
C GLY A 105 1.96 -6.05 9.85
N ARG A 106 1.63 -6.31 11.12
CA ARG A 106 0.61 -7.30 11.50
C ARG A 106 -0.77 -7.02 10.91
N VAL A 107 -1.16 -5.75 10.81
CA VAL A 107 -2.46 -5.32 10.26
C VAL A 107 -2.47 -5.54 8.76
N VAL A 108 -1.37 -5.22 8.07
CA VAL A 108 -1.21 -5.44 6.63
C VAL A 108 -1.24 -6.93 6.29
N VAL A 109 -0.53 -7.79 7.05
CA VAL A 109 -0.59 -9.26 6.85
C VAL A 109 -2.02 -9.75 7.02
N ALA A 110 -2.70 -9.36 8.10
CA ALA A 110 -4.05 -9.83 8.39
C ALA A 110 -5.03 -9.44 7.26
N ALA A 111 -4.97 -8.17 6.82
CA ALA A 111 -5.82 -7.71 5.73
C ALA A 111 -5.52 -8.43 4.41
N ALA A 112 -4.25 -8.66 4.10
CA ALA A 112 -3.83 -9.39 2.91
C ALA A 112 -4.31 -10.85 2.91
N LEU A 113 -4.24 -11.53 4.06
CA LEU A 113 -4.74 -12.90 4.20
C LEU A 113 -6.26 -12.96 4.03
N ILE A 114 -7.00 -12.02 4.62
CA ILE A 114 -8.46 -11.96 4.48
C ILE A 114 -8.84 -11.76 3.01
N MET A 115 -8.28 -10.74 2.36
CA MET A 115 -8.61 -10.45 0.96
C MET A 115 -8.11 -11.54 0.00
N GLY A 116 -6.91 -12.05 0.22
CA GLY A 116 -6.36 -13.16 -0.54
C GLY A 116 -7.26 -14.40 -0.45
N THR A 117 -7.80 -14.69 0.73
CA THR A 117 -8.76 -15.79 0.94
C THR A 117 -10.09 -15.52 0.22
N VAL A 118 -10.62 -14.30 0.28
CA VAL A 118 -11.87 -13.92 -0.41
C VAL A 118 -11.72 -14.07 -1.93
N PHE A 119 -10.63 -13.60 -2.52
CA PHE A 119 -10.38 -13.77 -3.94
C PHE A 119 -10.09 -15.23 -4.30
N ALA A 120 -9.35 -15.97 -3.47
CA ALA A 120 -9.12 -17.39 -3.68
C ALA A 120 -10.43 -18.19 -3.67
N ALA A 121 -11.44 -17.79 -2.89
CA ALA A 121 -12.74 -18.44 -2.90
C ALA A 121 -13.44 -18.37 -4.27
N PHE A 122 -13.14 -17.38 -5.11
CA PHE A 122 -13.72 -17.29 -6.45
C PHE A 122 -13.20 -18.38 -7.39
N ILE A 123 -12.07 -19.02 -7.07
CA ILE A 123 -11.56 -20.20 -7.80
C ILE A 123 -12.54 -21.38 -7.71
N LEU A 124 -13.35 -21.43 -6.65
CA LEU A 124 -14.38 -22.46 -6.45
C LEU A 124 -15.66 -22.21 -7.26
N SER A 125 -15.78 -21.07 -7.95
CA SER A 125 -16.93 -20.77 -8.81
C SER A 125 -17.05 -21.80 -9.95
N ALA A 126 -18.25 -22.01 -10.51
CA ALA A 126 -18.40 -22.80 -11.74
C ALA A 126 -18.00 -21.99 -12.98
N ASP A 127 -18.21 -20.68 -12.95
CA ASP A 127 -17.96 -19.79 -14.08
C ASP A 127 -16.48 -19.43 -14.21
N ARG A 128 -16.02 -19.33 -15.46
CA ARG A 128 -14.63 -19.00 -15.80
C ARG A 128 -14.22 -17.60 -15.35
N ILE A 129 -15.08 -16.60 -15.54
CA ILE A 129 -14.76 -15.18 -15.27
C ILE A 129 -14.39 -14.97 -13.79
N PRO A 130 -15.19 -15.40 -12.79
CA PRO A 130 -14.80 -15.31 -11.39
C PRO A 130 -13.50 -16.05 -11.07
N LYS A 131 -13.24 -17.22 -11.67
CA LYS A 131 -11.97 -17.95 -11.45
C LYS A 131 -10.76 -17.15 -11.91
N GLU A 132 -10.83 -16.53 -13.08
CA GLU A 132 -9.73 -15.73 -13.63
C GLU A 132 -9.43 -14.53 -12.72
N PHE A 133 -10.47 -13.81 -12.27
CA PHE A 133 -10.31 -12.73 -11.29
C PHE A 133 -9.78 -13.22 -9.94
N GLY A 134 -10.34 -14.32 -9.43
CA GLY A 134 -9.97 -14.90 -8.14
C GLY A 134 -8.52 -15.29 -8.07
N LEU A 135 -8.06 -16.05 -9.07
CA LEU A 135 -6.68 -16.51 -9.16
C LEU A 135 -5.71 -15.33 -9.31
N LEU A 136 -5.97 -14.43 -10.26
CA LEU A 136 -5.11 -13.29 -10.52
C LEU A 136 -5.01 -12.39 -9.29
N LEU A 137 -6.15 -11.96 -8.74
CA LEU A 137 -6.17 -10.99 -7.64
C LEU A 137 -5.64 -11.60 -6.35
N ALA A 138 -5.94 -12.87 -6.04
CA ALA A 138 -5.39 -13.53 -4.85
C ALA A 138 -3.86 -13.56 -4.89
N VAL A 139 -3.28 -14.01 -6.01
CA VAL A 139 -1.82 -14.09 -6.18
C VAL A 139 -1.19 -12.70 -6.18
N ALA A 140 -1.77 -11.77 -6.93
CA ALA A 140 -1.22 -10.42 -7.05
C ALA A 140 -1.24 -9.68 -5.70
N ILE A 141 -2.33 -9.74 -4.95
CA ILE A 141 -2.48 -9.07 -3.65
C ILE A 141 -1.59 -9.71 -2.58
N LEU A 142 -1.49 -11.04 -2.53
CA LEU A 142 -0.61 -11.72 -1.58
C LEU A 142 0.86 -11.39 -1.88
N THR A 143 1.24 -11.40 -3.16
CA THR A 143 2.58 -10.98 -3.60
C THR A 143 2.84 -9.52 -3.22
N ASP A 144 1.86 -8.65 -3.48
CA ASP A 144 1.98 -7.23 -3.18
C ASP A 144 2.17 -6.96 -1.68
N ALA A 145 1.31 -7.57 -0.85
CA ALA A 145 1.36 -7.33 0.58
C ALA A 145 2.56 -7.96 1.27
N LEU A 146 2.93 -9.18 0.89
CA LEU A 146 3.95 -9.95 1.60
C LEU A 146 5.35 -9.73 1.02
N ILE A 147 5.49 -9.75 -0.31
CA ILE A 147 6.80 -9.64 -0.96
C ILE A 147 7.13 -8.17 -1.21
N VAL A 148 6.18 -7.42 -1.76
CA VAL A 148 6.44 -6.01 -2.09
C VAL A 148 6.49 -5.14 -0.84
N ARG A 149 5.44 -5.13 -0.01
CA ARG A 149 5.33 -4.16 1.10
C ARG A 149 6.18 -4.49 2.30
N MET A 150 6.34 -5.76 2.62
CA MET A 150 7.12 -6.17 3.81
C MET A 150 8.59 -6.36 3.51
N THR A 151 8.96 -6.47 2.22
CA THR A 151 10.36 -6.73 1.84
C THR A 151 10.91 -5.68 0.89
N LEU A 152 10.36 -5.54 -0.33
CA LEU A 152 10.94 -4.64 -1.33
C LEU A 152 10.87 -3.17 -0.91
N VAL A 153 9.69 -2.67 -0.51
CA VAL A 153 9.50 -1.25 -0.15
C VAL A 153 10.44 -0.83 0.99
N PRO A 154 10.51 -1.57 2.12
CA PRO A 154 11.47 -1.30 3.18
C PRO A 154 12.92 -1.36 2.72
N ALA A 155 13.29 -2.36 1.91
CA ALA A 155 14.64 -2.50 1.38
C ALA A 155 15.03 -1.31 0.49
N PHE A 156 14.13 -0.86 -0.38
CA PHE A 156 14.36 0.31 -1.22
C PHE A 156 14.50 1.59 -0.38
N LEU A 157 13.59 1.83 0.57
CA LEU A 157 13.65 3.03 1.42
C LEU A 157 14.92 3.05 2.28
N THR A 158 15.31 1.92 2.85
CA THR A 158 16.53 1.81 3.65
C THR A 158 17.80 1.95 2.81
N MET A 159 17.82 1.45 1.57
CA MET A 159 18.94 1.59 0.63
C MET A 159 19.07 3.02 0.09
N LEU A 160 17.95 3.69 -0.21
CA LEU A 160 17.91 5.07 -0.68
C LEU A 160 18.19 6.07 0.46
N GLY A 161 17.85 5.72 1.70
CA GLY A 161 18.02 6.56 2.88
C GLY A 161 17.37 7.92 2.68
N GLU A 162 18.07 8.99 3.04
CA GLU A 162 17.56 10.36 2.94
C GLU A 162 17.21 10.80 1.50
N LYS A 163 17.77 10.13 0.47
CA LYS A 163 17.42 10.41 -0.93
C LYS A 163 16.01 9.95 -1.29
N ALA A 164 15.41 9.04 -0.51
CA ALA A 164 14.02 8.61 -0.72
C ALA A 164 13.03 9.77 -0.56
N TRP A 165 13.36 10.77 0.25
CA TRP A 165 12.52 11.93 0.54
C TRP A 165 12.74 13.11 -0.41
N TYR A 166 13.58 12.94 -1.43
CA TYR A 166 13.90 14.02 -2.36
C TYR A 166 12.69 14.47 -3.17
N ILE A 167 12.40 15.78 -3.11
CA ILE A 167 11.42 16.45 -3.98
C ILE A 167 12.09 17.61 -4.75
N PRO A 168 11.85 17.74 -6.06
CA PRO A 168 12.29 18.92 -6.79
C PRO A 168 11.55 20.19 -6.32
N ARG A 169 12.28 21.31 -6.19
CA ARG A 169 11.75 22.60 -5.71
C ARG A 169 10.57 23.14 -6.51
N TRP A 170 10.45 22.80 -7.79
CA TRP A 170 9.32 23.20 -8.63
C TRP A 170 8.03 22.44 -8.28
N LEU A 171 8.16 21.18 -7.84
CA LEU A 171 7.04 20.34 -7.43
C LEU A 171 6.60 20.66 -6.00
N ASP A 172 7.53 20.97 -5.10
CA ASP A 172 7.22 21.47 -3.74
C ASP A 172 6.40 22.77 -3.78
N ARG A 173 6.70 23.65 -4.75
CA ARG A 173 5.98 24.91 -4.96
C ARG A 173 4.60 24.73 -5.61
N LEU A 174 4.38 23.64 -6.34
CA LEU A 174 3.09 23.33 -6.99
C LEU A 174 2.14 22.54 -6.09
N LEU A 175 2.67 21.81 -5.11
CA LEU A 175 1.88 20.98 -4.21
C LEU A 175 1.32 21.83 -3.06
N PRO A 176 -0.01 21.95 -2.88
CA PRO A 176 -0.58 22.55 -1.69
C PRO A 176 -0.13 21.79 -0.43
N ASN A 177 0.00 22.47 0.70
CA ASN A 177 0.21 21.81 2.00
C ASN A 177 -1.09 21.08 2.39
N LEU A 178 -1.28 19.86 1.89
CA LEU A 178 -2.25 18.92 2.43
C LEU A 178 -1.66 18.35 3.71
N THR A 179 -1.71 19.15 4.76
CA THR A 179 -1.46 18.74 6.12
C THR A 179 -2.56 17.76 6.51
N ILE A 180 -2.29 16.46 6.39
CA ILE A 180 -3.23 15.38 6.75
C ILE A 180 -3.47 15.35 8.28
N GLU A 181 -2.57 15.96 9.07
CA GLU A 181 -2.69 16.10 10.51
C GLU A 181 -2.87 17.59 10.87
N ALA A 182 -4.09 18.04 11.20
CA ALA A 182 -4.24 19.35 11.83
C ALA A 182 -3.22 19.44 12.99
N PRO A 183 -2.41 20.52 13.09
CA PRO A 183 -1.55 20.68 14.25
C PRO A 183 -2.46 20.53 15.45
N HIS A 184 -2.27 19.48 16.25
CA HIS A 184 -2.76 19.48 17.60
C HIS A 184 -1.99 20.63 18.23
N GLY A 185 -2.60 21.81 18.16
CA GLY A 185 -2.11 23.00 18.80
C GLY A 185 -1.88 22.60 20.23
N GLY A 186 -0.61 22.54 20.61
CA GLY A 186 -0.21 22.36 21.98
C GLY A 186 -0.87 23.46 22.80
N LYS A 187 -2.06 23.18 23.31
CA LYS A 187 -2.45 23.68 24.61
C LYS A 187 -1.57 22.88 25.56
N THR A 188 -0.33 23.34 25.72
CA THR A 188 0.37 23.20 27.00
C THR A 188 -0.68 23.41 28.09
N PRO A 189 -0.95 22.42 28.95
CA PRO A 189 -1.82 22.64 30.09
C PRO A 189 -1.29 23.88 30.80
N ARG A 190 -2.09 24.94 30.87
CA ARG A 190 -1.76 26.09 31.72
C ARG A 190 -1.46 25.50 33.11
N PRO A 191 -0.35 25.84 33.75
CA PRO A 191 -0.16 25.49 35.15
C PRO A 191 -1.41 25.97 35.88
N VAL A 192 -2.12 25.05 36.53
CA VAL A 192 -3.20 25.42 37.43
C VAL A 192 -2.51 26.16 38.56
N ASP A 193 -2.78 27.45 38.65
CA ASP A 193 -2.28 28.33 39.69
C ASP A 193 -3.01 27.96 40.99
N VAL A 194 -2.36 27.18 41.85
CA VAL A 194 -2.96 26.62 43.10
C VAL A 194 -3.01 27.66 44.22
N ASP A 195 -2.45 28.86 44.03
CA ASP A 195 -2.30 29.87 45.09
C ASP A 195 -3.35 30.99 45.11
N ARG A 196 -4.57 30.76 44.60
CA ARG A 196 -5.68 31.71 44.84
C ARG A 196 -6.34 31.42 46.20
N PRO A 197 -6.33 32.37 47.16
CA PRO A 197 -7.09 32.23 48.39
C PRO A 197 -8.58 32.11 48.05
N VAL A 198 -9.23 31.11 48.62
CA VAL A 198 -10.68 30.94 48.54
C VAL A 198 -11.31 32.04 49.40
N GLU A 199 -11.72 33.15 48.78
CA GLU A 199 -12.64 34.09 49.44
C GLU A 199 -13.98 33.39 49.64
N GLY A 200 -14.30 33.08 50.90
CA GLY A 200 -15.57 32.51 51.31
C GLY A 200 -16.71 33.53 51.17
N PRO A 201 -17.95 33.09 50.89
CA PRO A 201 -19.09 33.98 50.81
C PRO A 201 -19.46 34.50 52.20
N ALA A 202 -19.69 35.82 52.28
CA ALA A 202 -20.20 36.55 53.44
C ALA A 202 -21.66 36.21 53.75
#